data_AF-H1KCC5-F1
#
_entry.id   AF-H1KCC5-F1
#
_cell.length_a   1.000
_cell.length_b   1.000
_cell.length_c   1.000
_cell.angle_alpha   90.00
_cell.angle_beta   90.00
_cell.angle_gamma   90.00
#
_symmetry.space_group_name_H-M   'P 1'
#
loop_
_entity.id
_entity.type
_entity.pdbx_description
1 polymer ?
#
loop_
_entity_poly.entity_id
_entity_poly.type
_entity_poly.pdbx_seq_one_letter_code
_entity_poly.pdbx_strand_id
1 'polypeptide(L)'
;MREAEFDHAFAAGLEGSPDLRVWLLAGGRFARYALTARLMREEQAAARKAAHWWRHWWCTMPDGSQGETDIFAVFEDPVGGRFAIHVENKPPHGVLGFAQAASYRRRAAFKANDSRWLDYRDFETILLAPAAFLEANGECLRQFDRGISYEEVAAFVPLFTMSPKEGA
;
A
#
# COMPACT_ATOMS: atom_id res chain seq x y z
N MET A 1 -8.79 16.96 -5.19
CA MET A 1 -8.58 16.04 -4.05
C MET A 1 -7.10 15.87 -3.84
N ARG A 2 -6.67 15.74 -2.58
CA ARG A 2 -5.27 15.56 -2.19
C ARG A 2 -4.96 14.07 -2.06
N GLU A 3 -3.70 13.69 -2.25
CA GLU A 3 -3.18 12.32 -2.07
C GLU A 3 -3.66 11.68 -0.76
N ALA A 4 -3.56 12.42 0.35
CA ALA A 4 -3.97 11.97 1.68
C ALA A 4 -5.47 11.60 1.80
N GLU A 5 -6.36 12.14 0.96
CA GLU A 5 -7.78 11.78 0.96
C GLU A 5 -7.99 10.40 0.34
N PHE A 6 -7.26 10.09 -0.73
CA PHE A 6 -7.26 8.77 -1.35
C PHE A 6 -6.58 7.73 -0.46
N ASP A 7 -5.49 8.09 0.20
CA ASP A 7 -4.81 7.21 1.16
C ASP A 7 -5.76 6.79 2.28
N HIS A 8 -6.44 7.79 2.86
CA HIS A 8 -7.42 7.56 3.91
C HIS A 8 -8.58 6.70 3.41
N ALA A 9 -9.12 6.98 2.23
CA ALA A 9 -10.24 6.23 1.67
C ALA A 9 -9.87 4.78 1.36
N PHE A 10 -8.68 4.52 0.82
CA PHE A 10 -8.19 3.17 0.59
C PHE A 10 -8.01 2.41 1.91
N ALA A 11 -7.36 3.02 2.90
CA ALA A 11 -7.15 2.39 4.20
C ALA A 11 -8.46 2.16 4.98
N ALA A 12 -9.40 3.11 4.92
CA ALA A 12 -10.74 2.93 5.46
C ALA A 12 -11.49 1.80 4.74
N GLY A 13 -11.31 1.68 3.41
CA GLY A 13 -11.79 0.54 2.64
C GLY A 13 -11.20 -0.78 3.13
N LEU A 14 -9.88 -0.84 3.39
CA LEU A 14 -9.24 -2.04 3.94
C LEU A 14 -9.77 -2.41 5.32
N GLU A 15 -10.17 -1.44 6.12
CA GLU A 15 -10.77 -1.66 7.44
C GLU A 15 -12.22 -2.16 7.32
N GLY A 16 -13.04 -1.49 6.50
CA GLY A 16 -14.49 -1.70 6.44
C GLY A 16 -14.97 -2.75 5.44
N SER A 17 -14.17 -3.10 4.42
CA SER A 17 -14.58 -3.96 3.31
C SER A 17 -13.79 -5.27 3.26
N PRO A 18 -14.38 -6.41 3.67
CA PRO A 18 -13.81 -7.72 3.42
C PRO A 18 -13.54 -7.96 1.93
N ASP A 19 -14.45 -7.55 1.06
CA ASP A 19 -14.33 -7.77 -0.39
C ASP A 19 -13.10 -7.05 -0.97
N LEU A 20 -12.82 -5.81 -0.53
CA LEU A 20 -11.60 -5.12 -0.94
C LEU A 20 -10.35 -5.87 -0.47
N ARG A 21 -10.33 -6.37 0.77
CA ARG A 21 -9.18 -7.15 1.27
C ARG A 21 -8.98 -8.44 0.48
N VAL A 22 -10.06 -9.18 0.23
CA VAL A 22 -10.02 -10.41 -0.56
C VAL A 22 -9.50 -10.12 -1.96
N TRP A 23 -10.09 -9.13 -2.66
CA TRP A 23 -9.67 -8.74 -3.99
C TRP A 23 -8.22 -8.28 -4.03
N LEU A 24 -7.81 -7.43 -3.08
CA LEU A 24 -6.44 -6.94 -2.98
C LEU A 24 -5.47 -8.12 -2.88
N LEU A 25 -5.68 -9.03 -1.92
CA LEU A 25 -4.76 -10.15 -1.70
C LEU A 25 -4.80 -11.16 -2.84
N ALA A 26 -5.98 -11.45 -3.40
CA ALA A 26 -6.15 -12.40 -4.51
C ALA A 26 -5.39 -11.99 -5.77
N GLY A 27 -5.24 -10.69 -6.02
CA GLY A 27 -4.51 -10.15 -7.17
C GLY A 27 -2.98 -10.11 -7.00
N GLY A 28 -2.44 -10.64 -5.91
CA GLY A 28 -1.02 -10.46 -5.56
C GLY A 28 -0.32 -11.70 -5.00
N ARG A 29 0.86 -11.49 -4.44
CA ARG A 29 1.75 -12.54 -3.88
C ARG A 29 1.11 -13.38 -2.78
N PHE A 30 0.06 -12.84 -2.14
CA PHE A 30 -0.61 -13.43 -0.99
C PHE A 30 -1.99 -14.00 -1.32
N ALA A 31 -2.27 -14.29 -2.60
CA ALA A 31 -3.57 -14.79 -3.05
C ALA A 31 -4.08 -16.02 -2.27
N ARG A 32 -3.17 -16.90 -1.86
CA ARG A 32 -3.48 -18.08 -1.04
C ARG A 32 -4.11 -17.75 0.33
N TYR A 33 -3.92 -16.54 0.82
CA TYR A 33 -4.50 -16.08 2.10
C TYR A 33 -5.64 -15.08 1.91
N ALA A 34 -6.11 -14.85 0.68
CA ALA A 34 -7.08 -13.79 0.40
C ALA A 34 -8.35 -13.87 1.26
N LEU A 35 -8.83 -15.08 1.52
CA LEU A 35 -10.04 -15.34 2.31
C LEU A 35 -9.78 -15.53 3.81
N THR A 36 -8.53 -15.70 4.22
CA THR A 36 -8.19 -16.19 5.56
C THR A 36 -7.27 -15.26 6.34
N ALA A 37 -6.57 -14.34 5.67
CA ALA A 37 -5.71 -13.39 6.33
C ALA A 37 -6.52 -12.35 7.11
N ARG A 38 -6.05 -12.02 8.30
CA ARG A 38 -6.62 -10.98 9.15
C ARG A 38 -5.78 -9.71 9.03
N LEU A 39 -6.43 -8.56 8.84
CA LEU A 39 -5.76 -7.26 8.92
C LEU A 39 -5.38 -6.96 10.38
N MET A 40 -4.11 -6.65 10.63
CA MET A 40 -3.55 -6.37 11.96
C MET A 40 -3.71 -4.89 12.38
N ARG A 41 -4.90 -4.33 12.13
CA ARG A 41 -5.20 -2.91 12.33
C ARG A 41 -5.01 -2.47 13.78
N GLU A 42 -5.50 -3.27 14.72
CA GLU A 42 -5.45 -2.97 16.16
C GLU A 42 -4.01 -3.01 16.68
N GLU A 43 -3.23 -3.99 16.22
CA GLU A 43 -1.82 -4.13 16.55
C GLU A 43 -0.99 -2.98 15.96
N GLN A 44 -1.30 -2.55 14.74
CA GLN A 44 -0.67 -1.38 14.13
C GLN A 44 -0.99 -0.10 14.91
N ALA A 45 -2.26 0.09 15.30
CA ALA A 45 -2.68 1.23 16.12
C ALA A 45 -2.07 1.21 17.52
N ALA A 46 -1.85 0.03 18.11
CA ALA A 46 -1.22 -0.12 19.42
C ALA A 46 0.30 0.11 19.35
N ALA A 47 0.95 -0.31 18.27
CA ALA A 47 2.39 -0.18 18.09
C ALA A 47 2.85 1.28 17.91
N ARG A 48 1.95 2.18 17.49
CA ARG A 48 2.27 3.60 17.28
C ARG A 48 1.14 4.50 17.79
N LYS A 49 1.50 5.51 18.60
CA LYS A 49 0.60 6.61 18.95
C LYS A 49 0.39 7.55 17.75
N ALA A 50 -0.41 7.13 16.78
CA ALA A 50 -0.77 7.90 15.59
C ALA A 50 -2.29 7.96 15.42
N ALA A 51 -2.79 9.04 14.80
CA ALA A 51 -4.22 9.19 14.52
C ALA A 51 -4.75 8.17 13.49
N HIS A 52 -3.86 7.61 12.67
CA HIS A 52 -4.18 6.65 11.62
C HIS A 52 -3.22 5.46 11.68
N TRP A 53 -3.77 4.24 11.79
CA TRP A 53 -3.00 3.00 11.96
C TRP A 53 -2.09 2.67 10.75
N TRP A 54 -2.45 3.16 9.57
CA TRP A 54 -1.79 2.88 8.30
C TRP A 54 -0.70 3.88 7.91
N ARG A 55 -0.63 5.04 8.59
CA ARG A 55 0.24 6.17 8.22
C ARG A 55 1.43 6.32 9.16
N HIS A 56 2.43 7.10 8.75
CA HIS A 56 3.59 7.47 9.56
C HIS A 56 4.54 6.33 9.85
N TRP A 57 4.57 5.34 8.98
CA TRP A 57 5.53 4.23 9.04
C TRP A 57 6.83 4.61 8.33
N TRP A 58 7.60 5.49 8.99
CA TRP A 58 8.91 5.94 8.53
C TRP A 58 10.02 4.95 8.85
N CYS A 59 11.10 5.01 8.06
CA CYS A 59 12.39 4.42 8.40
C CYS A 59 13.53 5.34 7.97
N THR A 60 14.67 5.24 8.66
CA THR A 60 15.96 5.75 8.21
C THR A 60 16.81 4.56 7.82
N MET A 61 17.20 4.50 6.55
CA MET A 61 18.03 3.43 6.00
C MET A 61 19.51 3.61 6.44
N PRO A 62 20.35 2.58 6.36
CA PRO A 62 21.76 2.67 6.74
C PRO A 62 22.58 3.71 5.97
N ASP A 63 22.17 4.07 4.76
CA ASP A 63 22.77 5.14 3.94
C ASP A 63 22.31 6.55 4.34
N GLY A 64 21.52 6.68 5.41
CA GLY A 64 20.96 7.93 5.91
C GLY A 64 19.71 8.39 5.18
N SER A 65 19.29 7.73 4.10
CA SER A 65 18.06 8.07 3.40
C SER A 65 16.83 7.80 4.28
N GLN A 66 15.86 8.69 4.21
CA GLN A 66 14.60 8.57 4.95
C GLN A 66 13.45 8.40 3.98
N GLY A 67 12.40 7.69 4.40
CA GLY A 67 11.18 7.60 3.61
C GLY A 67 9.99 7.03 4.36
N GLU A 68 8.81 7.49 3.99
CA GLU A 68 7.50 7.01 4.45
C GLU A 68 6.87 6.08 3.42
N THR A 69 6.11 5.09 3.89
CA THR A 69 5.17 4.36 3.04
C THR A 69 3.83 5.06 3.19
N ASP A 70 3.23 5.50 2.09
CA ASP A 70 1.97 6.27 2.13
C ASP A 70 0.89 5.48 2.88
N ILE A 71 0.74 4.19 2.53
CA ILE A 71 -0.17 3.27 3.22
C ILE A 71 0.57 1.98 3.54
N PHE A 72 0.64 1.65 4.83
CA PHE A 72 1.24 0.41 5.33
C PHE A 72 0.19 -0.45 6.02
N ALA A 73 0.03 -1.69 5.54
CA ALA A 73 -0.91 -2.66 6.12
C ALA A 73 -0.22 -4.01 6.34
N VAL A 74 -0.33 -4.54 7.55
CA VAL A 74 0.19 -5.83 7.97
C VAL A 74 -0.99 -6.79 8.11
N PHE A 75 -0.82 -7.98 7.58
CA PHE A 75 -1.77 -9.07 7.65
C PHE A 75 -1.14 -10.26 8.37
N GLU A 76 -1.98 -11.03 9.04
CA GLU A 76 -1.62 -12.29 9.69
C GLU A 76 -2.36 -13.43 9.02
N ASP A 77 -1.63 -14.48 8.64
CA ASP A 77 -2.16 -15.71 8.10
C ASP A 77 -2.71 -16.63 9.22
N PRO A 78 -3.44 -17.70 8.88
CA PRO A 78 -4.06 -18.59 9.87
C PRO A 78 -3.10 -19.33 10.81
N VAL A 79 -1.81 -19.41 10.47
CA VAL A 79 -0.79 -20.06 11.31
C VAL A 79 0.06 -19.05 12.08
N GLY A 80 -0.33 -17.77 12.05
CA GLY A 80 0.35 -16.68 12.76
C GLY A 80 1.52 -16.07 11.98
N GLY A 81 1.70 -16.43 10.71
CA GLY A 81 2.70 -15.79 9.83
C GLY A 81 2.25 -14.40 9.42
N ARG A 82 3.15 -13.41 9.46
CA ARG A 82 2.84 -12.02 9.13
C ARG A 82 3.46 -11.60 7.80
N PHE A 83 2.71 -10.83 7.02
CA PHE A 83 3.18 -10.22 5.79
C PHE A 83 2.65 -8.79 5.65
N ALA A 84 3.37 -7.94 4.90
CA ALA A 84 3.01 -6.54 4.74
C ALA A 84 2.68 -6.16 3.28
N ILE A 85 1.74 -5.23 3.14
CA ILE A 85 1.47 -4.51 1.91
C ILE A 85 1.98 -3.07 2.10
N HIS A 86 2.88 -2.66 1.22
CA HIS A 86 3.41 -1.29 1.16
C HIS A 86 2.87 -0.61 -0.09
N VAL A 87 2.08 0.43 0.09
CA VAL A 87 1.48 1.17 -1.04
C VAL A 87 2.14 2.54 -1.14
N GLU A 88 2.58 2.88 -2.36
CA GLU A 88 2.77 4.26 -2.81
C GLU A 88 1.50 4.69 -3.53
N ASN A 89 0.94 5.83 -3.17
CA ASN A 89 -0.20 6.41 -3.86
C ASN A 89 0.25 7.59 -4.73
N LYS A 90 -0.17 7.62 -6.00
CA LYS A 90 0.13 8.73 -6.90
C LYS A 90 -1.13 9.24 -7.60
N PRO A 91 -1.63 10.43 -7.22
CA PRO A 91 -2.76 11.05 -7.93
C PRO A 91 -2.35 11.46 -9.36
N PRO A 92 -3.31 11.80 -10.24
CA PRO A 92 -3.04 12.08 -11.66
C PRO A 92 -1.91 13.09 -11.94
N HIS A 93 -1.77 14.12 -11.10
CA HIS A 93 -0.74 15.15 -11.23
C HIS A 93 0.44 14.95 -10.27
N GLY A 94 0.55 13.76 -9.67
CA GLY A 94 1.68 13.38 -8.84
C GLY A 94 2.95 13.22 -9.67
N VAL A 95 4.09 13.24 -9.01
CA VAL A 95 5.39 12.95 -9.63
C VAL A 95 5.95 11.72 -8.95
N LEU A 96 6.41 10.75 -9.74
CA LEU A 96 7.07 9.56 -9.25
C LEU A 96 8.47 9.46 -9.86
N GLY A 97 9.48 9.80 -9.05
CA GLY A 97 10.88 9.62 -9.46
C GLY A 97 11.29 8.15 -9.44
N PHE A 98 12.13 7.73 -10.38
CA PHE A 98 12.62 6.35 -10.43
C PHE A 98 13.32 5.92 -9.13
N ALA A 99 14.14 6.80 -8.54
CA ALA A 99 14.83 6.52 -7.27
C ALA A 99 13.85 6.31 -6.11
N GLN A 100 12.73 7.05 -6.10
CA GLN A 100 11.65 6.88 -5.13
C GLN A 100 10.96 5.52 -5.33
N ALA A 101 10.59 5.19 -6.57
CA ALA A 101 10.01 3.89 -6.92
C ALA A 101 10.92 2.73 -6.50
N ALA A 102 12.21 2.77 -6.88
CA ALA A 102 13.21 1.77 -6.54
C ALA A 102 13.54 1.69 -5.03
N SER A 103 13.12 2.67 -4.22
CA SER A 103 13.32 2.64 -2.76
C SER A 103 12.32 1.74 -2.06
N TYR A 104 11.12 1.54 -2.60
CA TYR A 104 10.01 0.90 -1.89
C TYR A 104 10.35 -0.53 -1.44
N ARG A 105 10.84 -1.34 -2.37
CA ARG A 105 11.24 -2.72 -2.08
C ARG A 105 12.37 -2.78 -1.04
N ARG A 106 13.35 -1.88 -1.14
CA ARG A 106 14.48 -1.80 -0.20
C ARG A 106 14.02 -1.44 1.21
N ARG A 107 13.10 -0.47 1.33
CA ARG A 107 12.52 -0.05 2.62
C ARG A 107 11.65 -1.15 3.23
N ALA A 108 10.84 -1.82 2.42
CA ALA A 108 10.04 -2.95 2.88
C ALA A 108 10.92 -4.13 3.35
N ALA A 109 12.03 -4.42 2.67
CA ALA A 109 12.98 -5.43 3.12
C ALA A 109 13.68 -5.03 4.43
N PHE A 110 14.07 -3.75 4.58
CA PHE A 110 14.71 -3.25 5.79
C PHE A 110 13.81 -3.32 7.03
N LYS A 111 12.51 -3.05 6.85
CA LYS A 111 11.51 -3.08 7.92
C LYS A 111 11.07 -4.51 8.30
N ALA A 112 11.30 -5.49 7.42
CA ALA A 112 10.91 -6.88 7.65
C ALA A 112 11.69 -7.50 8.82
N ASN A 113 11.05 -8.42 9.54
CA ASN A 113 11.59 -9.12 10.72
C ASN A 113 12.03 -8.18 11.86
N ASP A 114 11.42 -7.00 11.94
CA ASP A 114 11.65 -6.04 13.02
C ASP A 114 10.32 -5.70 13.71
N SER A 115 10.31 -5.89 15.03
CA SER A 115 9.16 -5.66 15.89
C SER A 115 8.60 -4.24 15.82
N ARG A 116 9.42 -3.24 15.46
CA ARG A 116 8.97 -1.85 15.24
C ARG A 116 7.96 -1.73 14.11
N TRP A 117 7.92 -2.70 13.20
CA TRP A 117 6.97 -2.79 12.08
C TRP A 117 6.19 -4.12 12.13
N LEU A 118 5.92 -4.63 13.34
CA LEU A 118 5.09 -5.82 13.61
C LEU A 118 5.69 -7.16 13.17
N ASP A 119 7.00 -7.23 12.90
CA ASP A 119 7.71 -8.50 12.64
C ASP A 119 7.12 -9.31 11.47
N TYR A 120 6.73 -8.64 10.38
CA TYR A 120 6.33 -9.34 9.16
C TYR A 120 7.54 -9.95 8.43
N ARG A 121 7.33 -11.08 7.77
CA ARG A 121 8.41 -11.89 7.16
C ARG A 121 8.47 -11.80 5.64
N ASP A 122 7.36 -11.45 5.00
CA ASP A 122 7.25 -11.28 3.55
C ASP A 122 6.43 -10.03 3.25
N PHE A 123 6.54 -9.50 2.04
CA PHE A 123 5.82 -8.30 1.66
C PHE A 123 5.52 -8.20 0.17
N GLU A 124 4.61 -7.29 -0.17
CA GLU A 124 4.31 -6.86 -1.53
C GLU A 124 4.35 -5.32 -1.58
N THR A 125 4.98 -4.76 -2.61
CA THR A 125 4.93 -3.33 -2.89
C THR A 125 3.96 -3.03 -4.03
N ILE A 126 3.10 -2.04 -3.84
CA ILE A 126 2.04 -1.66 -4.77
C ILE A 126 2.17 -0.19 -5.13
N LEU A 127 2.05 0.12 -6.43
CA LEU A 127 1.78 1.48 -6.89
C LEU A 127 0.28 1.63 -7.14
N LEU A 128 -0.38 2.49 -6.36
CA LEU A 128 -1.79 2.83 -6.48
C LEU A 128 -1.91 4.18 -7.21
N ALA A 129 -2.45 4.18 -8.42
CA ALA A 129 -2.55 5.41 -9.24
C ALA A 129 -3.65 5.27 -10.31
N PRO A 130 -4.06 6.34 -11.01
CA PRO A 130 -4.93 6.20 -12.19
C PRO A 130 -4.31 5.28 -13.25
N ALA A 131 -5.14 4.56 -14.01
CA ALA A 131 -4.67 3.66 -15.07
C ALA A 131 -3.72 4.37 -16.07
N ALA A 132 -4.08 5.57 -16.52
CA ALA A 132 -3.25 6.38 -17.42
C ALA A 132 -1.89 6.75 -16.80
N PHE A 133 -1.83 6.98 -15.48
CA PHE A 133 -0.58 7.26 -14.78
C PHE A 133 0.33 6.02 -14.77
N LEU A 134 -0.23 4.84 -14.51
CA LEU A 134 0.50 3.58 -14.52
C LEU A 134 1.10 3.30 -15.90
N GLU A 135 0.33 3.52 -16.97
CA GLU A 135 0.79 3.38 -18.36
C GLU A 135 1.92 4.34 -18.68
N ALA A 136 1.76 5.62 -18.35
CA ALA A 136 2.76 6.66 -18.58
C ALA A 136 4.06 6.45 -17.78
N ASN A 137 4.00 5.77 -16.64
CA ASN A 137 5.12 5.56 -15.72
C ASN A 137 5.61 4.10 -15.66
N GLY A 138 5.50 3.36 -16.77
CA GLY A 138 5.81 1.93 -16.81
C GLY A 138 7.21 1.55 -16.29
N GLU A 139 8.23 2.41 -16.43
CA GLU A 139 9.56 2.17 -15.84
C GLU A 139 9.56 2.18 -14.32
N CYS A 140 8.89 3.17 -13.72
CA CYS A 140 8.73 3.27 -12.27
C CYS A 140 7.85 2.14 -11.75
N LEU A 141 6.77 1.80 -12.47
CA LEU A 141 5.88 0.70 -12.13
C LEU A 141 6.63 -0.64 -11.99
N ARG A 142 7.62 -0.92 -12.86
CA ARG A 142 8.44 -2.14 -12.78
C ARG A 142 9.28 -2.25 -11.50
N GLN A 143 9.38 -1.20 -10.69
CA GLN A 143 10.06 -1.25 -9.39
C GLN A 143 9.14 -1.76 -8.27
N PHE A 144 7.83 -1.87 -8.52
CA PHE A 144 6.83 -2.42 -7.60
C PHE A 144 6.52 -3.87 -7.97
N ASP A 145 6.00 -4.67 -7.02
CA ASP A 145 5.53 -6.02 -7.35
C ASP A 145 4.31 -5.96 -8.29
N ARG A 146 3.45 -4.93 -8.16
CA ARG A 146 2.37 -4.64 -9.12
C ARG A 146 1.83 -3.21 -9.00
N GLY A 147 1.05 -2.82 -10.00
CA GLY A 147 0.22 -1.62 -10.00
C GLY A 147 -1.23 -1.97 -9.75
N ILE A 148 -1.95 -1.07 -9.09
CA ILE A 148 -3.39 -1.12 -8.93
C ILE A 148 -3.96 0.21 -9.40
N SER A 149 -4.94 0.15 -10.29
CA SER A 149 -5.57 1.37 -10.80
C SER A 149 -6.61 1.91 -9.83
N TYR A 150 -6.80 3.23 -9.83
CA TYR A 150 -7.90 3.87 -9.14
C TYR A 150 -9.25 3.34 -9.63
N GLU A 151 -9.37 3.08 -10.93
CA GLU A 151 -10.55 2.54 -11.59
C GLU A 151 -10.95 1.17 -11.04
N GLU A 152 -9.97 0.30 -10.74
CA GLU A 152 -10.23 -0.99 -10.10
C GLU A 152 -10.69 -0.81 -8.65
N VAL A 153 -10.03 0.07 -7.88
CA VAL A 153 -10.39 0.34 -6.47
C VAL A 153 -11.76 0.99 -6.36
N ALA A 154 -12.19 1.75 -7.36
CA ALA A 154 -13.48 2.43 -7.41
C ALA A 154 -14.68 1.48 -7.30
N ALA A 155 -14.52 0.20 -7.64
CA ALA A 155 -15.54 -0.83 -7.44
C ALA A 155 -15.86 -1.06 -5.95
N PHE A 156 -14.92 -0.75 -5.05
CA PHE A 156 -15.04 -0.97 -3.60
C PHE A 156 -15.08 0.35 -2.82
N VAL A 157 -14.38 1.38 -3.29
CA VAL A 157 -14.23 2.67 -2.63
C VAL A 157 -14.65 3.78 -3.61
N PRO A 158 -15.91 4.25 -3.56
CA PRO A 158 -16.46 5.16 -4.56
C PRO A 158 -15.68 6.46 -4.76
N LEU A 159 -14.92 6.94 -3.76
CA LEU A 159 -14.10 8.15 -3.91
C LEU A 159 -13.14 8.07 -5.12
N PHE A 160 -12.69 6.87 -5.47
CA PHE A 160 -11.78 6.65 -6.59
C PHE A 160 -12.43 6.89 -7.97
N THR A 161 -13.77 6.94 -8.08
CA THR A 161 -14.46 7.32 -9.33
C THR A 161 -14.27 8.80 -9.69
N MET A 162 -13.92 9.65 -8.72
CA MET A 162 -13.77 11.10 -8.93
C MET A 162 -12.39 11.49 -9.47
N SER A 163 -11.58 10.50 -9.83
CA SER A 163 -10.32 10.71 -10.53
C SER A 163 -10.65 11.25 -11.92
N PRO A 164 -10.06 12.39 -12.34
CA PRO A 164 -10.41 12.99 -13.62
C PRO A 164 -10.11 11.97 -14.72
N LYS A 165 -11.14 11.58 -15.47
CA LYS A 165 -10.93 11.12 -16.84
C LYS A 165 -10.15 12.24 -17.52
N GLU A 166 -8.93 11.97 -17.97
CA GLU A 166 -8.26 12.89 -18.87
C GLU A 166 -9.17 13.13 -20.09
N GLY A 167 -9.19 14.38 -20.54
CA GLY A 167 -10.20 14.93 -21.45
C GLY A 167 -10.43 14.13 -22.73
N ALA A 168 -11.66 14.26 -23.23
CA ALA A 168 -12.06 13.90 -24.58
C ALA A 168 -11.19 14.57 -25.66
#